data_AF-A0A369SLL8-F1
#
_entry.id   AF-A0A369SLL8-F1
#
_cell.length_a   1.000
_cell.length_b   1.000
_cell.length_c   1.000
_cell.angle_alpha   90.00
_cell.angle_beta   90.00
_cell.angle_gamma   90.00
#
_symmetry.space_group_name_H-M   'P 1'
#
loop_
_entity.id
_entity.type
_entity.pdbx_description
1 polymer ?
#
loop_
_entity_poly.entity_id
_entity_poly.type
_entity_poly.pdbx_seq_one_letter_code
_entity_poly.pdbx_strand_id
1 'polypeptide(L)'
;METGNKELILINNQRRKMAAQASNVKLPSLNRQRKYNDDSDDEAVPVTRFRPKNRKKIKPSQWKKLTDLEKSRYMAFHLFLNCFALPKYEPPTKEALKSQKESIKRIRDAKAKLTAIRQFEQSQFDEEKEKHSQLIGQLKAAEARNRLRLMRIRYENNREAEMNHLIACQPTSLRAIRLQTLVPPRPKPTQFDDLLDKLERVRVENIIEDDRELTITRELTRAI
;
A
#
# COMPACT_ATOMS: atom_id res chain seq x y z
N MET A 1 3.05 -7.15 -27.92
CA MET A 1 4.08 -6.87 -26.87
C MET A 1 4.03 -7.84 -25.67
N GLU A 2 3.10 -8.80 -25.61
CA GLU A 2 2.98 -9.72 -24.45
C GLU A 2 3.77 -11.03 -24.58
N THR A 3 4.33 -11.33 -25.75
CA THR A 3 5.08 -12.57 -26.01
C THR A 3 6.52 -12.53 -25.49
N GLY A 4 7.20 -11.38 -25.62
CA GLY A 4 8.59 -11.21 -25.16
C GLY A 4 8.77 -11.32 -23.64
N ASN A 5 7.78 -10.93 -22.85
CA ASN A 5 7.83 -11.05 -21.39
C ASN A 5 7.72 -12.51 -20.92
N LYS A 6 6.97 -13.35 -21.64
CA LYS A 6 6.83 -14.78 -21.30
C LYS A 6 8.12 -15.54 -21.60
N GLU A 7 8.81 -15.20 -22.68
CA GLU A 7 10.10 -15.80 -23.03
C GLU A 7 11.21 -15.43 -22.05
N LEU A 8 11.27 -14.16 -21.61
CA LEU A 8 12.22 -13.70 -20.58
C LEU A 8 12.01 -14.42 -19.23
N ILE A 9 10.76 -14.68 -18.85
CA ILE A 9 10.44 -15.45 -17.64
C ILE A 9 10.89 -16.91 -17.78
N LEU A 10 10.71 -17.51 -18.96
CA LEU A 10 11.09 -18.89 -19.22
C LEU A 10 12.61 -19.08 -19.17
N ILE A 11 13.36 -18.15 -19.78
CA ILE A 11 14.84 -18.15 -19.79
C ILE A 11 15.40 -17.99 -18.38
N ASN A 12 14.83 -17.09 -17.57
CA ASN A 12 15.26 -16.89 -16.19
C ASN A 12 14.96 -18.11 -15.30
N ASN A 13 13.85 -18.80 -15.54
CA ASN A 13 13.51 -20.03 -14.83
C ASN A 13 14.42 -21.20 -15.23
N GLN A 14 14.82 -21.29 -16.50
CA GLN A 14 15.81 -22.27 -16.95
C GLN A 14 17.20 -21.99 -16.36
N ARG A 15 17.66 -20.73 -16.32
CA ARG A 15 18.92 -20.37 -15.66
C ARG A 15 18.93 -20.73 -14.17
N ARG A 16 17.81 -20.52 -13.46
CA ARG A 16 17.66 -20.92 -12.05
C ARG A 16 17.70 -22.45 -11.87
N LYS A 17 17.09 -23.22 -12.76
CA LYS A 17 17.17 -24.69 -12.75
C LYS A 17 18.59 -25.20 -13.00
N MET A 18 19.32 -24.61 -13.96
CA MET A 18 20.72 -24.96 -14.25
C MET A 18 21.65 -24.61 -13.08
N ALA A 19 21.43 -23.46 -12.41
CA ALA A 19 22.18 -23.09 -11.22
C ALA A 19 21.91 -24.04 -10.03
N ALA A 20 20.66 -24.50 -9.87
CA ALA A 20 20.30 -25.46 -8.82
C ALA A 20 20.85 -26.87 -9.08
N GLN A 21 20.98 -27.28 -10.35
CA GLN A 21 21.62 -28.56 -10.73
C GLN A 21 23.15 -28.52 -10.58
N ALA A 22 23.78 -27.36 -10.79
CA ALA A 22 25.22 -27.17 -10.59
C ALA A 22 25.63 -27.24 -9.10
N SER A 23 24.71 -27.01 -8.16
CA SER A 23 24.94 -27.12 -6.72
C SER A 23 24.48 -28.47 -6.16
N ASN A 24 25.05 -29.59 -6.63
CA ASN A 24 24.81 -30.90 -6.00
C ASN A 24 25.67 -31.12 -4.74
N VAL A 25 26.14 -30.04 -4.11
CA VAL A 25 26.83 -30.08 -2.82
C VAL A 25 25.78 -29.98 -1.73
N LYS A 26 25.42 -31.12 -1.15
CA LYS A 26 24.50 -31.20 -0.01
C LYS A 26 25.16 -30.57 1.21
N LEU A 27 24.86 -29.29 1.48
CA LEU A 27 25.27 -28.63 2.71
C LEU A 27 24.50 -29.22 3.91
N PRO A 28 25.14 -29.39 5.07
CA PRO A 28 24.48 -29.98 6.24
C PRO A 28 23.33 -29.09 6.73
N SER A 29 22.19 -29.70 7.03
CA SER A 29 21.01 -28.99 7.54
C SER A 29 21.27 -28.45 8.95
N LEU A 30 21.31 -27.13 9.08
CA LEU A 30 21.23 -26.48 10.39
C LEU A 30 19.79 -26.55 10.86
N ASN A 31 19.57 -27.34 11.92
CA ASN A 31 18.27 -27.55 12.54
C ASN A 31 17.78 -26.22 13.15
N ARG A 32 16.97 -25.48 12.41
CA ARG A 32 16.43 -24.17 12.82
C ARG A 32 15.06 -24.37 13.44
N GLN A 33 15.02 -24.74 14.72
CA GLN A 33 13.78 -24.60 15.49
C GLN A 33 13.57 -23.10 15.78
N ARG A 34 12.72 -22.45 14.96
CA ARG A 34 12.15 -21.14 15.29
C ARG A 34 11.03 -21.36 16.30
N LYS A 35 11.23 -20.95 17.55
CA LYS A 35 10.12 -20.46 18.38
C LYS A 35 10.00 -18.97 18.08
N TYR A 36 8.86 -18.58 17.52
CA TYR A 36 8.44 -17.19 17.53
C TYR A 36 8.03 -16.86 18.95
N ASN A 37 8.75 -15.97 19.60
CA ASN A 37 8.17 -15.10 20.60
C ASN A 37 8.38 -13.67 20.09
N ASP A 38 7.26 -12.96 20.04
CA ASP A 38 7.17 -11.52 19.92
C ASP A 38 7.81 -10.87 21.16
N ASP A 39 8.07 -9.57 21.04
CA ASP A 39 8.59 -8.65 22.06
C ASP A 39 10.11 -8.48 22.13
N SER A 40 10.54 -7.33 21.60
CA SER A 40 11.49 -6.39 22.19
C SER A 40 12.78 -6.96 22.78
N ASP A 41 13.90 -6.81 22.06
CA ASP A 41 15.16 -6.22 22.53
C ASP A 41 16.35 -6.66 21.65
N ASP A 42 17.36 -5.79 21.57
CA ASP A 42 18.61 -5.89 20.80
C ASP A 42 19.12 -7.32 20.49
N GLU A 43 18.96 -7.75 19.24
CA GLU A 43 19.41 -9.08 18.80
C GLU A 43 20.94 -9.14 18.63
N ALA A 44 21.59 -9.61 19.68
CA ALA A 44 22.92 -10.20 19.64
C ALA A 44 22.92 -11.42 18.72
N VAL A 45 23.58 -11.31 17.57
CA VAL A 45 23.80 -12.40 16.60
C VAL A 45 24.28 -13.67 17.32
N PRO A 46 23.58 -14.83 17.21
CA PRO A 46 24.01 -16.05 17.87
C PRO A 46 25.22 -16.61 17.12
N VAL A 47 26.41 -16.45 17.71
CA VAL A 47 27.64 -17.09 17.23
C VAL A 47 27.51 -18.59 17.45
N THR A 48 27.06 -19.32 16.43
CA THR A 48 27.06 -20.80 16.40
C THR A 48 28.50 -21.31 16.34
N ARG A 49 29.17 -21.32 17.50
CA ARG A 49 30.54 -21.83 17.62
C ARG A 49 30.52 -23.34 17.46
N PHE A 50 30.98 -23.82 16.30
CA PHE A 50 31.25 -25.24 16.06
C PHE A 50 32.19 -25.79 17.15
N ARG A 51 31.76 -26.86 17.85
CA ARG A 51 32.57 -27.56 18.85
C ARG A 51 32.85 -28.99 18.35
N PRO A 52 34.08 -29.30 17.88
CA PRO A 52 34.39 -30.66 17.44
C PRO A 52 34.35 -31.65 18.62
N LYS A 53 33.61 -32.75 18.44
CA LYS A 53 33.18 -33.67 19.52
C LYS A 53 34.05 -34.92 19.75
N ASN A 54 35.21 -35.07 19.11
CA ASN A 54 36.10 -36.21 19.38
C ASN A 54 37.55 -35.72 19.57
N ARG A 55 37.97 -35.57 20.83
CA ARG A 55 39.31 -35.10 21.22
C ARG A 55 40.09 -36.26 21.86
N LYS A 56 41.18 -36.71 21.24
CA LYS A 56 42.17 -37.57 21.90
C LYS A 56 43.31 -36.68 22.40
N LYS A 57 43.57 -36.67 23.71
CA LYS A 57 44.74 -35.97 24.28
C LYS A 57 45.98 -36.81 23.95
N ILE A 58 46.81 -36.32 23.04
CA ILE A 58 48.03 -37.02 22.60
C ILE A 58 49.11 -36.81 23.67
N LYS A 59 49.70 -37.90 24.19
CA LYS A 59 50.84 -37.82 25.12
C LYS A 59 52.14 -37.48 24.35
N PRO A 60 53.16 -36.85 24.97
CA PRO A 60 54.40 -36.45 24.29
C PRO A 60 55.16 -37.59 23.59
N SER A 61 55.04 -38.82 24.09
CA SER A 61 55.62 -40.03 23.46
C SER A 61 54.90 -40.44 22.18
N GLN A 62 53.61 -40.14 22.06
CA GLN A 62 52.79 -40.41 20.89
C GLN A 62 53.01 -39.35 19.81
N TRP A 63 53.37 -38.11 20.19
CA TRP A 63 53.67 -36.99 19.29
C TRP A 63 54.71 -37.33 18.21
N LYS A 64 55.77 -38.04 18.63
CA LYS A 64 56.87 -38.44 17.75
C LYS A 64 56.43 -39.47 16.70
N LYS A 65 55.32 -40.18 16.94
CA LYS A 65 54.78 -41.22 16.05
C LYS A 65 53.74 -40.71 15.06
N LEU A 66 53.32 -39.44 15.16
CA LEU A 66 52.34 -38.89 14.21
C LEU A 66 52.99 -38.52 12.88
N THR A 67 52.20 -38.62 11.82
CA THR A 67 52.56 -38.10 10.51
C THR A 67 52.52 -36.56 10.51
N ASP A 68 53.30 -35.93 9.64
CA ASP A 68 53.43 -34.47 9.63
C ASP A 68 52.12 -33.75 9.28
N LEU A 69 51.24 -34.41 8.52
CA LEU A 69 49.89 -33.93 8.24
C LEU A 69 48.99 -33.93 9.49
N GLU A 70 49.15 -34.91 10.40
CA GLU A 70 48.39 -34.96 11.64
C GLU A 70 48.93 -33.98 12.67
N LYS A 71 50.26 -33.77 12.70
CA LYS A 71 50.90 -32.72 13.50
C LYS A 71 50.43 -31.34 13.08
N SER A 72 50.36 -31.07 11.77
CA SER A 72 49.89 -29.77 11.26
C SER A 72 48.43 -29.51 11.59
N ARG A 73 47.55 -30.52 11.46
CA ARG A 73 46.15 -30.44 11.88
C ARG A 73 45.98 -30.20 13.37
N TYR A 74 46.77 -30.88 14.21
CA TYR A 74 46.76 -30.67 15.65
C TYR A 74 47.25 -29.27 16.03
N MET A 75 48.33 -28.78 15.39
CA MET A 75 48.89 -27.45 15.65
C MET A 75 47.98 -26.33 15.17
N ALA A 76 47.40 -26.43 13.98
CA ALA A 76 46.43 -25.46 13.48
C ALA A 76 45.21 -25.35 14.41
N PHE A 77 44.77 -26.48 14.97
CA PHE A 77 43.68 -26.50 15.93
C PHE A 77 44.08 -25.93 17.31
N HIS A 78 45.29 -26.20 17.79
CA HIS A 78 45.82 -25.64 19.03
C HIS A 78 46.04 -24.12 18.91
N LEU A 79 46.56 -23.65 17.77
CA LEU A 79 46.65 -22.23 17.45
C LEU A 79 45.28 -21.57 17.38
N PHE A 80 44.28 -22.21 16.75
CA PHE A 80 42.92 -21.67 16.70
C PHE A 80 42.25 -21.57 18.08
N LEU A 81 42.46 -22.57 18.96
CA LEU A 81 41.98 -22.51 20.34
C LEU A 81 42.74 -21.49 21.19
N ASN A 82 44.05 -21.34 21.00
CA ASN A 82 44.86 -20.35 21.70
C ASN A 82 44.74 -18.93 21.13
N CYS A 83 44.21 -18.74 19.91
CA CYS A 83 43.77 -17.43 19.44
C CYS A 83 42.58 -16.90 20.24
N PHE A 84 41.82 -17.76 20.93
CA PHE A 84 40.84 -17.34 21.93
C PHE A 84 41.43 -17.10 23.33
N ALA A 85 42.71 -17.42 23.54
CA ALA A 85 43.46 -17.16 24.75
C ALA A 85 44.79 -16.46 24.40
N LEU A 86 44.69 -15.26 23.82
CA LEU A 86 45.82 -14.35 23.65
C LEU A 86 45.98 -13.49 24.92
N PRO A 87 47.09 -13.59 25.67
CA PRO A 87 47.52 -12.55 26.58
C PRO A 87 48.71 -11.79 25.96
N LYS A 88 48.59 -11.28 24.72
CA LYS A 88 49.61 -10.41 24.08
C LYS A 88 49.01 -9.44 23.04
N TYR A 89 47.79 -8.94 23.27
CA TYR A 89 47.37 -7.69 22.63
C TYR A 89 47.53 -6.60 23.69
N GLU A 90 48.43 -5.65 23.43
CA GLU A 90 48.48 -4.43 24.22
C GLU A 90 47.10 -3.76 24.10
N PRO A 91 46.43 -3.45 25.24
CA PRO A 91 45.11 -2.86 25.18
C PRO A 91 45.20 -1.58 24.36
N PRO A 92 44.30 -1.37 23.39
CA PRO A 92 44.31 -0.16 22.57
C PRO A 92 44.39 1.06 23.48
N THR A 93 45.27 1.99 23.14
CA THR A 93 45.49 3.21 23.92
C THR A 93 44.15 3.90 24.19
N LYS A 94 44.04 4.60 25.33
CA LYS A 94 42.78 5.26 25.74
C LYS A 94 42.23 6.18 24.63
N GLU A 95 43.13 6.78 23.85
CA GLU A 95 42.81 7.59 22.67
C GLU A 95 42.26 6.77 21.50
N ALA A 96 42.83 5.60 21.20
CA ALA A 96 42.32 4.69 20.18
C ALA A 96 40.92 4.14 20.51
N LEU A 97 40.65 3.87 21.80
CA LEU A 97 39.31 3.48 22.25
C LEU A 97 38.31 4.63 22.15
N LYS A 98 38.74 5.85 22.46
CA LYS A 98 37.89 7.05 22.34
C LYS A 98 37.52 7.31 20.88
N SER A 99 38.50 7.26 19.97
CA SER A 99 38.27 7.45 18.54
C SER A 99 37.40 6.35 17.91
N GLN A 100 37.54 5.10 18.36
CA GLN A 100 36.65 4.01 17.97
C GLN A 100 35.22 4.24 18.44
N LYS A 101 35.01 4.66 19.69
CA LYS A 101 33.67 4.98 20.21
C LYS A 101 33.02 6.14 19.44
N GLU A 102 33.79 7.18 19.14
CA GLU A 102 33.32 8.33 18.35
C GLU A 102 33.01 7.95 16.89
N SER A 103 33.82 7.08 16.28
CA SER A 103 33.55 6.49 14.96
C SER A 103 32.23 5.72 14.93
N ILE A 104 32.05 4.79 15.89
CA ILE A 104 30.83 3.98 16.00
C ILE A 104 29.61 4.86 16.26
N LYS A 105 29.74 5.88 17.11
CA LYS A 105 28.68 6.85 17.38
C LYS A 105 28.27 7.59 16.09
N ARG A 106 29.23 8.10 15.32
CA ARG A 106 28.95 8.77 14.03
C ARG A 106 28.21 7.86 13.05
N ILE A 107 28.59 6.59 12.95
CA ILE A 107 27.92 5.62 12.09
C ILE A 107 26.49 5.36 12.57
N ARG A 108 26.28 5.21 13.88
CA ARG A 108 24.96 5.02 14.46
C ARG A 108 24.06 6.24 14.24
N ASP A 109 24.57 7.44 14.47
CA ASP A 109 23.85 8.69 14.25
C ASP A 109 23.49 8.88 12.77
N ALA A 110 24.42 8.56 11.85
CA ALA A 110 24.14 8.59 10.41
C ALA A 110 23.07 7.58 10.00
N LYS A 111 23.11 6.36 10.54
CA LYS A 111 22.08 5.34 10.31
C LYS A 111 20.72 5.78 10.84
N ALA A 112 20.67 6.35 12.04
CA ALA A 112 19.44 6.86 12.65
C ALA A 112 18.80 7.98 11.82
N LYS A 113 19.61 8.90 11.27
CA LYS A 113 19.13 9.95 10.36
C LYS A 113 18.55 9.38 9.07
N LEU A 114 19.24 8.41 8.44
CA LEU A 114 18.73 7.76 7.23
C LEU A 114 17.43 6.99 7.48
N THR A 115 17.29 6.32 8.62
CA THR A 115 16.04 5.65 8.97
C THR A 115 14.91 6.64 9.23
N ALA A 116 15.18 7.77 9.87
CA ALA A 116 14.18 8.81 10.10
C ALA A 116 13.70 9.46 8.78
N ILE A 117 14.61 9.75 7.85
CA ILE A 117 14.27 10.26 6.51
C ILE A 117 13.38 9.25 5.78
N ARG A 118 13.77 7.97 5.78
CA ARG A 118 12.99 6.91 5.12
C ARG A 118 11.61 6.74 5.74
N GLN A 119 11.49 6.82 7.06
CA GLN A 119 10.20 6.74 7.75
C GLN A 119 9.32 7.94 7.39
N PHE A 120 9.87 9.14 7.32
CA PHE A 120 9.16 10.34 6.91
C PHE A 120 8.65 10.25 5.47
N GLU A 121 9.50 9.81 4.53
CA GLU A 121 9.11 9.58 3.13
C GLU A 121 8.00 8.52 3.02
N GLN A 122 8.10 7.46 3.83
CA GLN A 122 7.11 6.39 3.83
C GLN A 122 5.76 6.85 4.40
N SER A 123 5.75 7.65 5.48
CA SER A 123 4.52 8.25 6.00
C SER A 123 3.85 9.19 5.00
N GLN A 124 4.63 10.00 4.28
CA GLN A 124 4.09 10.88 3.23
C GLN A 124 3.42 10.07 2.11
N PHE A 125 4.06 8.99 1.65
CA PHE A 125 3.51 8.10 0.64
C PHE A 125 2.22 7.39 1.11
N ASP A 126 2.19 6.94 2.37
CA ASP A 126 1.03 6.27 2.93
C ASP A 126 -0.17 7.24 3.07
N GLU A 127 0.07 8.50 3.46
CA GLU A 127 -0.96 9.55 3.49
C GLU A 127 -1.51 9.85 2.09
N GLU A 128 -0.66 9.96 1.07
CA GLU A 128 -1.09 10.17 -0.32
C GLU A 128 -1.92 8.99 -0.84
N LYS A 129 -1.50 7.77 -0.53
CA LYS A 129 -2.21 6.55 -0.90
C LYS A 129 -3.58 6.47 -0.22
N GLU A 130 -3.68 6.90 1.03
CA GLU A 130 -4.96 6.96 1.75
C GLU A 130 -5.90 7.98 1.10
N LYS A 131 -5.42 9.20 0.83
CA LYS A 131 -6.19 10.24 0.10
C LYS A 131 -6.68 9.72 -1.25
N HIS A 132 -5.82 9.05 -2.00
CA HIS A 132 -6.18 8.45 -3.28
C HIS A 132 -7.23 7.32 -3.13
N SER A 133 -7.09 6.46 -2.12
CA SER A 133 -8.08 5.40 -1.84
C SER A 133 -9.44 5.98 -1.44
N GLN A 134 -9.44 7.05 -0.63
CA GLN A 134 -10.66 7.76 -0.25
C GLN A 134 -11.34 8.37 -1.47
N LEU A 135 -10.58 9.03 -2.35
CA LEU A 135 -11.07 9.57 -3.62
C LEU A 135 -11.68 8.48 -4.50
N ILE A 136 -11.00 7.34 -4.67
CA ILE A 136 -11.55 6.19 -5.42
C ILE A 136 -12.86 5.72 -4.79
N GLY A 137 -12.92 5.62 -3.46
CA GLY A 137 -14.13 5.23 -2.73
C GLY A 137 -15.31 6.18 -3.01
N GLN A 138 -15.07 7.48 -2.97
CA GLN A 138 -16.07 8.51 -3.27
C GLN A 138 -16.55 8.43 -4.72
N LEU A 139 -15.63 8.33 -5.68
CA LEU A 139 -15.95 8.21 -7.11
C LEU A 139 -16.77 6.95 -7.39
N LYS A 140 -16.39 5.82 -6.80
CA LYS A 140 -17.11 4.55 -6.95
C LYS A 140 -18.51 4.60 -6.34
N ALA A 141 -18.67 5.26 -5.19
CA ALA A 141 -19.97 5.48 -4.57
C ALA A 141 -20.87 6.39 -5.42
N ALA A 142 -20.30 7.47 -5.98
CA ALA A 142 -21.01 8.37 -6.88
C ALA A 142 -21.46 7.63 -8.15
N GLU A 143 -20.60 6.79 -8.73
CA GLU A 143 -20.93 5.97 -9.89
C GLU A 143 -22.07 4.99 -9.59
N ALA A 144 -22.00 4.28 -8.46
CA ALA A 144 -23.05 3.34 -8.05
C ALA A 144 -24.40 4.03 -7.88
N ARG A 145 -24.42 5.21 -7.25
CA ARG A 145 -25.63 6.04 -7.13
C ARG A 145 -26.16 6.47 -8.50
N ASN A 146 -25.28 6.90 -9.40
CA ASN A 146 -25.69 7.29 -10.75
C ASN A 146 -26.26 6.11 -11.55
N ARG A 147 -25.65 4.91 -11.44
CA ARG A 147 -26.19 3.69 -12.05
C ARG A 147 -27.60 3.37 -11.54
N LEU A 148 -27.84 3.44 -10.22
CA LEU A 148 -29.17 3.25 -9.65
C LEU A 148 -30.17 4.30 -10.13
N ARG A 149 -29.76 5.57 -10.17
CA ARG A 149 -30.60 6.67 -10.68
C ARG A 149 -31.01 6.43 -12.14
N LEU A 150 -30.05 6.08 -13.00
CA LEU A 150 -30.32 5.77 -14.41
C LEU A 150 -31.24 4.57 -14.57
N MET A 151 -31.07 3.52 -13.76
CA MET A 151 -31.96 2.36 -13.78
C MET A 151 -33.39 2.73 -13.37
N ARG A 152 -33.56 3.56 -12.33
CA ARG A 152 -34.87 4.06 -11.91
C ARG A 152 -35.53 4.88 -13.02
N ILE A 153 -34.81 5.83 -13.61
CA ILE A 153 -35.31 6.65 -14.72
C ILE A 153 -35.71 5.76 -15.91
N ARG A 154 -34.88 4.77 -16.28
CA ARG A 154 -35.20 3.83 -17.36
C ARG A 154 -36.45 3.02 -17.06
N TYR A 155 -36.59 2.51 -15.83
CA TYR A 155 -37.78 1.79 -15.41
C TYR A 155 -39.03 2.66 -15.50
N GLU A 156 -38.95 3.90 -15.02
CA GLU A 156 -40.07 4.84 -15.09
C GLU A 156 -40.46 5.16 -16.53
N ASN A 157 -39.49 5.43 -17.39
CA ASN A 157 -39.70 5.70 -18.81
C ASN A 157 -40.31 4.48 -19.53
N ASN A 158 -39.80 3.27 -19.28
CA ASN A 158 -40.32 2.04 -19.89
C ASN A 158 -41.75 1.76 -19.42
N ARG A 159 -42.00 1.88 -18.11
CA ARG A 159 -43.34 1.72 -17.54
C ARG A 159 -44.34 2.71 -18.14
N GLU A 160 -43.92 3.96 -18.34
CA GLU A 160 -44.75 4.97 -19.00
C GLU A 160 -45.00 4.64 -20.48
N ALA A 161 -43.96 4.22 -21.21
CA ALA A 161 -44.09 3.80 -22.61
C ALA A 161 -45.03 2.60 -22.77
N GLU A 162 -44.91 1.58 -21.92
CA GLU A 162 -45.78 0.40 -21.90
C GLU A 162 -47.23 0.77 -21.61
N MET A 163 -47.46 1.63 -20.61
CA MET A 163 -48.80 2.10 -20.26
C MET A 163 -49.43 2.90 -21.39
N ASN A 164 -48.67 3.80 -22.03
CA ASN A 164 -49.14 4.55 -23.19
C ASN A 164 -49.46 3.63 -24.38
N HIS A 165 -48.64 2.59 -24.59
CA HIS A 165 -48.91 1.57 -25.61
C HIS A 165 -50.20 0.80 -25.30
N LEU A 166 -50.41 0.36 -24.05
CA LEU A 166 -51.65 -0.30 -23.64
C LEU A 166 -52.89 0.56 -23.86
N ILE A 167 -52.81 1.87 -23.58
CA ILE A 167 -53.90 2.82 -23.85
C ILE A 167 -54.15 2.96 -25.35
N ALA A 168 -53.08 3.06 -26.16
CA ALA A 168 -53.18 3.20 -27.60
C ALA A 168 -53.76 1.96 -28.30
N CYS A 169 -53.50 0.76 -27.78
CA CYS A 169 -54.00 -0.50 -28.32
C CYS A 169 -55.45 -0.83 -27.91
N GLN A 170 -56.13 0.03 -27.16
CA GLN A 170 -57.52 -0.24 -26.79
C GLN A 170 -58.44 -0.18 -28.02
N PRO A 171 -59.40 -1.11 -28.15
CA PRO A 171 -60.24 -1.23 -29.36
C PRO A 171 -61.27 -0.10 -29.51
N THR A 172 -61.54 0.65 -28.44
CA THR A 172 -62.48 1.79 -28.46
C THR A 172 -61.90 2.95 -27.67
N SER A 173 -62.20 4.18 -28.12
CA SER A 173 -61.75 5.42 -27.47
C SER A 173 -62.23 5.52 -26.02
N LEU A 174 -63.44 5.03 -25.73
CA LEU A 174 -64.01 5.05 -24.39
C LEU A 174 -63.24 4.12 -23.43
N ARG A 175 -62.76 2.96 -23.91
CA ARG A 175 -61.89 2.07 -23.12
C ARG A 175 -60.51 2.70 -22.87
N ALA A 176 -59.93 3.35 -23.89
CA ALA A 176 -58.67 4.08 -23.74
C ALA A 176 -58.77 5.17 -22.66
N ILE A 177 -59.83 5.99 -22.71
CA ILE A 177 -60.08 7.06 -21.73
C ILE A 177 -60.28 6.47 -20.33
N ARG A 178 -61.10 5.43 -20.17
CA ARG A 178 -61.28 4.76 -18.87
C ARG A 178 -59.96 4.23 -18.31
N LEU A 179 -59.14 3.58 -19.14
CA LEU A 179 -57.84 3.08 -18.71
C LEU A 179 -56.91 4.23 -18.29
N GLN A 180 -56.88 5.32 -19.06
CA GLN A 180 -56.11 6.52 -18.74
C GLN A 180 -56.56 7.15 -17.41
N THR A 181 -57.86 7.17 -17.10
CA THR A 181 -58.35 7.74 -15.83
C THR A 181 -57.98 6.92 -14.60
N LEU A 182 -57.68 5.62 -14.76
CA LEU A 182 -57.19 4.76 -13.67
C LEU A 182 -55.70 4.95 -13.41
N VAL A 183 -54.98 5.57 -14.35
CA VAL A 183 -53.56 5.89 -14.20
C VAL A 183 -53.43 7.14 -13.34
N PRO A 184 -52.66 7.11 -12.23
CA PRO A 184 -52.38 8.30 -11.45
C PRO A 184 -51.75 9.39 -12.34
N PRO A 185 -52.28 10.62 -12.34
CA PRO A 185 -51.71 11.71 -13.10
C PRO A 185 -50.31 12.00 -12.55
N ARG A 186 -49.29 11.80 -13.40
CA ARG A 186 -47.92 12.19 -13.06
C ARG A 186 -47.74 13.65 -13.49
N PRO A 187 -47.46 14.57 -12.56
CA PRO A 187 -47.10 15.92 -12.96
C PRO A 187 -45.83 15.81 -13.79
N LYS A 188 -45.89 16.25 -15.05
CA LYS A 188 -44.65 16.53 -15.78
C LYS A 188 -43.91 17.55 -14.95
N PRO A 189 -42.59 17.40 -14.74
CA PRO A 189 -41.83 18.47 -14.11
C PRO A 189 -42.01 19.68 -15.02
N THR A 190 -42.81 20.65 -14.58
CA THR A 190 -42.77 22.00 -15.11
C THR A 190 -41.40 22.52 -14.72
N GLN A 191 -40.41 22.22 -15.56
CA GLN A 191 -39.15 22.94 -15.56
C GLN A 191 -39.51 24.35 -16.01
N PHE A 192 -39.80 25.20 -15.03
CA PHE A 192 -39.65 26.63 -15.26
C PHE A 192 -38.15 26.83 -15.40
N ASP A 193 -37.70 26.88 -16.64
CA ASP A 193 -36.34 27.31 -16.91
C ASP A 193 -36.20 28.73 -16.35
N ASP A 194 -35.11 28.95 -15.63
CA ASP A 194 -34.77 30.28 -15.16
C ASP A 194 -34.43 31.13 -16.38
N LEU A 195 -35.37 31.98 -16.78
CA LEU A 195 -35.25 32.82 -17.98
C LEU A 195 -34.32 34.01 -17.76
N LEU A 196 -33.87 34.27 -16.52
CA LEU A 196 -32.98 35.38 -16.20
C LEU A 196 -31.54 35.03 -16.54
N ASP A 197 -30.89 35.87 -17.33
CA ASP A 197 -29.43 35.81 -17.49
C ASP A 197 -28.73 36.19 -16.18
N LYS A 198 -27.46 35.81 -15.99
CA LYS A 198 -26.70 36.08 -14.75
C LYS A 198 -26.68 37.56 -14.39
N LEU A 199 -26.57 38.45 -15.39
CA LEU A 199 -26.59 39.89 -15.17
C LEU A 199 -27.97 40.40 -14.76
N GLU A 200 -29.02 39.84 -15.36
CA GLU A 200 -30.41 40.17 -15.02
C GLU A 200 -30.75 39.68 -13.60
N ARG A 201 -30.27 38.49 -13.23
CA ARG A 201 -30.41 37.93 -11.90
C ARG A 201 -29.74 38.79 -10.84
N VAL A 202 -28.48 39.18 -11.03
CA VAL A 202 -27.77 40.11 -10.12
C VAL A 202 -28.50 41.45 -10.03
N ARG A 203 -28.99 41.96 -11.16
CA ARG A 203 -29.78 43.20 -11.17
C ARG A 203 -31.07 43.04 -10.37
N VAL A 204 -31.81 41.95 -10.57
CA VAL A 204 -33.05 41.66 -9.83
C VAL A 204 -32.78 41.48 -8.34
N GLU A 205 -31.71 40.79 -7.97
CA GLU A 205 -31.28 40.63 -6.57
C GLU A 205 -30.96 41.99 -5.95
N ASN A 206 -30.20 42.85 -6.63
CA ASN A 206 -29.94 44.22 -6.16
C ASN A 206 -31.23 45.05 -6.04
N ILE A 207 -32.19 44.88 -6.96
CA ILE A 207 -33.49 45.55 -6.88
C ILE A 207 -34.24 45.06 -5.65
N ILE A 208 -34.25 43.75 -5.38
CA ILE A 208 -34.96 43.14 -4.25
C ILE A 208 -34.34 43.59 -2.92
N GLU A 209 -33.01 43.58 -2.82
CA GLU A 209 -32.25 43.98 -1.62
C GLU A 209 -32.34 45.48 -1.31
N ASP A 210 -32.74 46.32 -2.29
CA ASP A 210 -33.01 47.74 -2.08
C ASP A 210 -34.36 47.94 -1.35
N ASP A 211 -34.41 47.53 -0.08
CA ASP A 211 -35.55 47.69 0.83
C ASP A 211 -35.87 49.16 1.14
N ARG A 212 -34.89 50.05 0.92
CA ARG A 212 -34.97 51.47 1.27
C ARG A 212 -35.25 52.38 0.07
N GLU A 213 -35.45 51.79 -1.11
CA GLU A 213 -35.71 52.50 -2.38
C GLU A 213 -34.64 53.57 -2.69
N LEU A 214 -33.40 53.34 -2.24
CA LEU A 214 -32.31 54.31 -2.35
C LEU A 214 -31.79 54.42 -3.78
N THR A 215 -31.83 53.31 -4.51
CA THR A 215 -31.38 53.23 -5.90
C THR A 215 -32.55 53.22 -6.88
N ILE A 216 -33.73 52.71 -6.50
CA ILE A 216 -34.87 52.58 -7.39
C ILE A 216 -36.18 52.91 -6.66
N THR A 217 -36.97 53.81 -7.24
CA THR A 217 -38.33 54.14 -6.79
C THR A 217 -39.32 53.11 -7.30
N ARG A 218 -39.98 52.38 -6.39
CA ARG A 218 -41.01 51.39 -6.73
C ARG A 218 -42.37 52.09 -6.76
N GLU A 219 -42.85 52.48 -7.93
CA GLU A 219 -44.20 53.00 -8.08
C GLU A 219 -45.23 51.87 -7.91
N LEU A 220 -45.58 51.58 -6.66
CA LEU A 220 -46.77 50.79 -6.35
C LEU A 220 -47.99 51.66 -6.64
N THR A 221 -48.44 51.67 -7.90
CA THR A 221 -49.75 52.22 -8.24
C THR A 221 -50.80 51.40 -7.51
N ARG A 222 -51.22 51.90 -6.34
CA ARG A 222 -52.47 51.50 -5.70
C ARG A 222 -53.58 51.96 -6.64
N ALA A 223 -54.01 51.07 -7.53
CA ALA A 223 -55.31 51.17 -8.15
C ALA A 223 -56.34 51.16 -7.00
N ILE A 224 -56.88 52.34 -6.70
CA ILE A 224 -58.08 52.53 -5.88
C ILE A 224 -59.28 52.34 -6.81
#